data_AF-A0A1C5Y0I1-F1
#
_entry.id   AF-A0A1C5Y0I1-F1
#
_cell.length_a   1.000
_cell.length_b   1.000
_cell.length_c   1.000
_cell.angle_alpha   90.00
_cell.angle_beta   90.00
_cell.angle_gamma   90.00
#
_symmetry.space_group_name_H-M   'P 1'
#
loop_
_entity.id
_entity.type
_entity.pdbx_description
1 polymer ?
#
loop_
_entity_poly.entity_id
_entity_poly.type
_entity_poly.pdbx_seq_one_letter_code
_entity_poly.pdbx_strand_id
1 'polypeptide(L)'
;MAALLNTDGDRVESVRIAMGLMAPVPIRLYQTETLLTGNRLTPQVIDQAIAVMAAETSPRTSYHASKEYRTTLAENMLRRYLSTFS
;
A
#
# COMPACT_ATOMS: atom_id res chain seq x y z
N MET A 1 6.80 1.81 -5.64
CA MET A 1 6.57 1.30 -4.28
C MET A 1 7.84 0.61 -3.81
N ALA A 2 8.24 0.82 -2.56
CA ALA A 2 9.23 -0.03 -1.89
C ALA A 2 8.53 -0.61 -0.65
N ALA A 3 8.70 -1.91 -0.41
CA ALA A 3 8.07 -2.57 0.72
C ALA A 3 9.01 -3.62 1.31
N LEU A 4 8.99 -3.75 2.64
CA LEU A 4 9.62 -4.81 3.40
C LEU A 4 8.54 -5.43 4.29
N LEU A 5 8.35 -6.72 4.16
CA LEU A 5 7.32 -7.47 4.87
C LEU A 5 7.97 -8.69 5.52
N ASN A 6 7.64 -8.92 6.78
CA ASN A 6 7.95 -10.13 7.51
C ASN A 6 6.64 -10.79 7.94
N THR A 7 6.46 -12.07 7.63
CA THR A 7 5.25 -12.83 7.95
C THR A 7 5.58 -14.14 8.65
N ASP A 8 4.67 -14.57 9.52
CA ASP A 8 4.57 -15.93 10.04
C ASP A 8 3.36 -16.60 9.36
N GLY A 9 3.62 -17.34 8.29
CA GLY A 9 2.57 -17.82 7.39
C GLY A 9 1.81 -16.66 6.73
N ASP A 10 0.49 -16.62 6.93
CA ASP A 10 -0.40 -15.58 6.43
C ASP A 10 -0.49 -14.35 7.35
N ARG A 11 0.16 -14.38 8.52
CA ARG A 11 0.11 -13.33 9.52
C ARG A 11 1.29 -12.37 9.40
N VAL A 12 1.00 -11.07 9.36
CA VAL A 12 2.03 -10.03 9.27
C VAL A 12 2.67 -9.79 10.64
N GLU A 13 3.97 -10.05 10.76
CA GLU A 13 4.74 -9.70 11.97
C GLU A 13 5.21 -8.26 11.94
N SER A 14 5.71 -7.80 10.80
CA SER A 14 6.11 -6.41 10.60
C SER A 14 6.03 -6.03 9.13
N VAL A 15 5.72 -4.77 8.86
CA VAL A 15 5.64 -4.25 7.50
C VAL A 15 6.10 -2.79 7.44
N ARG A 16 6.79 -2.45 6.35
CA ARG A 16 7.24 -1.10 6.02
C ARG A 16 6.94 -0.82 4.56
N ILE A 17 6.20 0.24 4.25
CA ILE A 17 5.79 0.55 2.87
C ILE A 17 6.03 2.03 2.59
N ALA A 18 6.80 2.31 1.55
CA ALA A 18 7.06 3.65 1.04
C ALA A 18 6.52 3.82 -0.39
N MET A 19 5.88 4.96 -0.63
CA MET A 19 5.30 5.34 -1.91
C MET A 19 5.90 6.65 -2.40
N GLY A 20 6.52 6.58 -3.59
CA GLY A 20 6.86 7.75 -4.38
C GLY A 20 5.68 8.19 -5.24
N LEU A 21 5.66 9.45 -5.66
CA LEU A 21 4.68 10.03 -6.59
C LEU A 21 3.22 10.08 -6.08
N MET A 22 2.96 9.61 -4.87
CA MET A 22 1.65 9.64 -4.20
C MET A 22 1.47 10.84 -3.26
N ALA A 23 2.47 11.74 -3.23
CA ALA A 23 2.52 12.99 -2.48
C ALA A 23 3.65 13.88 -3.05
N PRO A 24 3.81 15.15 -2.61
CA PRO A 24 4.90 16.03 -3.08
C PRO A 24 6.31 15.48 -2.85
N VAL A 25 6.50 14.66 -1.81
CA VAL A 25 7.73 13.93 -1.48
C VAL A 25 7.39 12.44 -1.29
N PRO A 26 8.37 11.51 -1.36
CA PRO A 26 8.14 10.12 -0.98
C PRO A 26 7.59 10.05 0.45
N ILE A 27 6.50 9.31 0.64
CA ILE A 27 5.87 9.13 1.95
C ILE A 27 5.91 7.67 2.37
N ARG A 28 5.84 7.48 3.68
CA ARG A 28 5.66 6.17 4.30
C ARG A 28 4.20 6.00 4.71
N LEU A 29 3.63 4.83 4.44
CA LEU A 29 2.21 4.53 4.63
C LEU A 29 1.93 4.02 6.05
N TYR A 30 2.08 4.89 7.05
CA TYR A 30 2.00 4.49 8.46
C TYR A 30 0.63 3.92 8.84
N GLN A 31 -0.47 4.43 8.29
CA GLN A 31 -1.80 3.94 8.61
C GLN A 31 -2.01 2.56 8.00
N THR A 32 -1.58 2.37 6.75
CA THR A 32 -1.62 1.07 6.08
C THR A 32 -0.76 0.04 6.81
N GLU A 33 0.46 0.41 7.22
CA GLU A 33 1.35 -0.47 8.00
C GLU A 33 0.71 -0.90 9.33
N THR A 34 0.07 0.04 10.03
CA THR A 34 -0.60 -0.20 11.30
C THR A 34 -1.77 -1.17 11.13
N LEU A 35 -2.56 -1.01 10.07
CA LEU A 35 -3.66 -1.91 9.77
C LEU A 35 -3.15 -3.33 9.46
N LEU A 36 -2.06 -3.47 8.71
CA LEU A 36 -1.55 -4.77 8.29
C LEU A 36 -0.90 -5.53 9.45
N THR A 37 -0.15 -4.84 10.31
CA THR A 37 0.63 -5.47 11.39
C THR A 37 -0.27 -6.26 12.34
N GLY A 38 0.06 -7.54 12.56
CA GLY A 38 -0.67 -8.46 13.43
C GLY A 38 -1.89 -9.13 12.80
N ASN A 39 -2.36 -8.65 11.64
CA ASN A 39 -3.47 -9.22 10.89
C ASN A 39 -3.01 -10.30 9.91
N ARG A 40 -3.97 -11.14 9.50
CA ARG A 40 -3.78 -12.11 8.41
C ARG A 40 -4.07 -11.45 7.06
N LEU A 41 -3.30 -11.80 6.04
CA LEU A 41 -3.44 -11.27 4.68
C LEU A 41 -4.62 -11.91 3.93
N THR A 42 -5.83 -11.75 4.45
CA THR A 42 -7.05 -12.17 3.75
C THR A 42 -7.41 -11.17 2.65
N PRO A 43 -8.21 -11.57 1.64
CA PRO A 43 -8.70 -10.65 0.61
C PRO A 43 -9.35 -9.39 1.19
N GLN A 44 -10.11 -9.53 2.28
CA GLN A 44 -10.78 -8.42 2.96
C GLN A 44 -9.78 -7.45 3.61
N VAL A 45 -8.72 -7.96 4.26
CA VAL A 45 -7.67 -7.13 4.87
C VAL A 45 -6.87 -6.41 3.78
N ILE A 46 -6.61 -7.07 2.64
CA ILE A 46 -5.94 -6.45 1.50
C ILE A 46 -6.79 -5.30 0.93
N ASP A 47 -8.10 -5.50 0.75
CA ASP A 47 -9.02 -4.45 0.30
C ASP A 47 -9.04 -3.25 1.27
N GLN A 48 -9.07 -3.51 2.58
CA GLN A 48 -9.00 -2.47 3.59
C GLN A 48 -7.67 -1.71 3.57
N ALA A 49 -6.54 -2.42 3.42
CA ALA A 49 -5.22 -1.80 3.32
C ALA A 49 -5.12 -0.87 2.10
N ILE A 50 -5.71 -1.25 0.97
CA ILE A 50 -5.77 -0.43 -0.23
C ILE A 50 -6.61 0.85 0.00
N ALA A 51 -7.76 0.72 0.67
CA ALA A 51 -8.60 1.86 1.01
C ALA A 51 -7.89 2.84 1.97
N VAL A 52 -7.17 2.32 2.97
CA VAL A 52 -6.39 3.13 3.91
C VAL A 52 -5.24 3.84 3.20
N MET A 53 -4.50 3.14 2.33
CA MET A 53 -3.46 3.76 1.49
C MET A 53 -4.03 4.91 0.65
N ALA A 54 -5.18 4.70 0.01
CA ALA A 54 -5.82 5.72 -0.81
C ALA A 54 -6.20 6.95 0.03
N ALA A 55 -6.64 6.77 1.29
CA ALA A 55 -7.00 7.85 2.19
C ALA A 55 -5.78 8.63 2.73
N GLU A 56 -4.62 8.00 2.92
CA GLU A 56 -3.40 8.66 3.43
C GLU A 56 -2.48 9.22 2.33
N THR A 57 -2.89 9.12 1.05
CA THR A 57 -2.15 9.62 -0.11
C THR A 57 -2.85 10.80 -0.78
N SER A 58 -2.09 11.65 -1.47
CA SER A 58 -2.64 12.79 -2.22
C SER A 58 -1.87 12.99 -3.55
N PRO A 59 -2.05 12.09 -4.52
CA PRO A 59 -1.40 12.20 -5.82
C PRO A 59 -1.94 13.40 -6.62
N ARG A 60 -1.08 13.97 -7.47
CA ARG A 60 -1.42 15.05 -8.40
C ARG A 60 -1.31 14.60 -9.84
N THR A 61 -2.11 15.22 -10.70
CA THR A 61 -1.93 15.13 -12.16
C THR A 61 -0.67 15.89 -12.58
N SER A 62 0.01 15.39 -13.61
CA SER A 62 1.22 15.96 -14.20
C SER A 62 1.32 15.58 -15.68
N TYR A 63 2.27 16.16 -16.41
CA TYR A 63 2.57 15.76 -17.79
C TYR A 63 2.83 14.25 -17.96
N HIS A 64 3.38 13.59 -16.93
CA HIS A 64 3.79 12.18 -17.01
C HIS A 64 2.62 11.20 -16.76
N ALA A 65 1.62 11.61 -15.99
CA ALA A 65 0.50 10.76 -15.58
C ALA A 65 -0.59 11.56 -14.86
N SER A 66 -1.84 11.13 -15.01
CA SER A 66 -2.99 11.65 -14.26
C SER A 66 -2.99 11.14 -12.82
N LYS A 67 -3.74 11.84 -11.96
CA LYS A 67 -3.99 11.44 -10.58
C LYS A 67 -4.60 10.03 -10.54
N GLU A 68 -5.63 9.80 -11.36
CA GLU A 68 -6.39 8.55 -11.41
C GLU A 68 -5.48 7.38 -11.79
N TYR A 69 -4.63 7.57 -12.80
CA TYR A 69 -3.67 6.55 -13.22
C TYR A 69 -2.65 6.22 -12.11
N ARG A 70 -2.12 7.24 -11.42
CA ARG A 70 -1.19 7.04 -10.30
C ARG A 70 -1.86 6.27 -9.15
N THR A 71 -3.10 6.63 -8.82
CA THR A 71 -3.88 5.93 -7.80
C THR A 71 -4.11 4.47 -8.18
N THR A 72 -4.66 4.19 -9.37
CA THR A 72 -4.91 2.81 -9.82
C THR A 72 -3.63 1.97 -9.86
N LEU A 73 -2.52 2.56 -10.33
CA LEU A 73 -1.23 1.87 -10.32
C LEU A 73 -0.77 1.53 -8.90
N ALA A 74 -0.88 2.48 -7.97
CA ALA A 74 -0.53 2.27 -6.56
C ALA A 74 -1.36 1.16 -5.90
N GLU A 75 -2.69 1.18 -6.11
CA GLU A 75 -3.61 0.16 -5.59
C GLU A 75 -3.25 -1.23 -6.12
N ASN A 76 -3.00 -1.34 -7.42
CA ASN A 76 -2.60 -2.59 -8.06
C ASN A 76 -1.24 -3.10 -7.56
N MET A 77 -0.27 -2.20 -7.37
CA MET A 77 1.05 -2.57 -6.82
C MET A 77 0.93 -3.13 -5.41
N LEU A 78 0.19 -2.44 -4.52
CA LEU A 78 -0.01 -2.88 -3.15
C LEU A 78 -0.77 -4.22 -3.09
N ARG A 79 -1.87 -4.34 -3.84
CA ARG A 79 -2.66 -5.59 -3.93
C ARG A 79 -1.77 -6.75 -4.34
N ARG A 80 -1.06 -6.61 -5.46
CA ARG A 80 -0.22 -7.68 -6.01
C ARG A 80 0.86 -8.11 -5.03
N TYR A 81 1.48 -7.14 -4.34
CA TYR A 81 2.51 -7.44 -3.35
C TYR A 81 1.95 -8.24 -2.18
N LEU A 82 0.86 -7.77 -1.56
CA LEU A 82 0.25 -8.46 -0.40
C LEU A 82 -0.31 -9.84 -0.77
N SER A 83 -0.94 -9.97 -1.94
CA SER A 83 -1.46 -11.27 -2.43
C SER A 83 -0.37 -12.31 -2.74
N THR A 84 0.92 -11.93 -2.73
CA THR A 84 2.01 -12.91 -2.88
C THR A 84 2.28 -13.66 -1.57
N PHE A 85 1.85 -13.11 -0.43
CA PHE A 85 2.07 -13.65 0.91
C PHE A 85 0.77 -14.09 1.61
N SER A 86 -0.37 -14.01 0.90
CA SER A 86 -1.67 -14.50 1.36
C SER A 86 -1.88 -15.97 1.05
#